data_AF-A0A956ENX2-F1
#
_entry.id   AF-A0A956ENX2-F1
#
_cell.length_a   1.000
_cell.length_b   1.000
_cell.length_c   1.000
_cell.angle_alpha   90.00
_cell.angle_beta   90.00
_cell.angle_gamma   90.00
#
_symmetry.space_group_name_H-M   'P 1'
#
loop_
_entity.id
_entity.type
_entity.pdbx_description
1 polymer ?
#
loop_
_entity_poly.entity_id
_entity_poly.type
_entity_poly.pdbx_seq_one_letter_code
_entity_poly.pdbx_strand_id
1 'polypeptide(L)'
;MSGSWSRIAWWSASCIAVVACSLTQSLDGYEGPPEQPFKDAGQDATQDAQNDSGECVLGTKRCGGSCVSVDDPSFGCTGETCAPCAVAAHVQAVCGLSGCEPQGCEDGFASCDDDLTNGCETPLGTPTDCSACAEVCSAPSGDVACDASQLRCVIQKCPAGSGDCNDDPSDGCEDPLNTIDHCGACSNVCPTGFSCTDPGDGFKCACPDNAGCNAGSDGSCVQGLCVCGGTTLCDAGQ
;
A
#
# COMPACT_ATOMS: atom_id res chain seq x y z
N MET A 1 36.75 59.79 -29.07
CA MET A 1 36.27 59.65 -30.46
C MET A 1 35.79 58.22 -30.64
N SER A 2 34.50 58.07 -30.98
CA SER A 2 33.88 56.97 -31.73
C SER A 2 34.61 55.60 -31.69
N GLY A 3 34.10 54.54 -31.05
CA GLY A 3 32.72 54.08 -31.09
C GLY A 3 32.46 53.35 -32.41
N SER A 4 32.42 52.01 -32.37
CA SER A 4 31.60 51.23 -33.30
C SER A 4 30.94 50.09 -32.53
N TRP A 5 29.61 50.15 -32.53
CA TRP A 5 28.65 49.14 -32.08
C TRP A 5 28.74 47.89 -33.01
N SER A 6 28.18 46.71 -32.73
CA SER A 6 26.85 46.38 -32.19
C SER A 6 26.71 44.87 -31.91
N ARG A 7 26.06 44.55 -30.77
CA ARG A 7 24.94 43.59 -30.55
C ARG A 7 25.20 42.08 -30.73
N ILE A 8 25.21 41.28 -29.65
CA ILE A 8 24.05 40.58 -28.99
C ILE A 8 23.48 39.49 -29.92
N ALA A 9 23.26 38.22 -29.58
CA ALA A 9 23.44 37.41 -28.37
C ALA A 9 23.13 35.93 -28.75
N TRP A 10 23.08 35.08 -27.71
CA TRP A 10 22.51 33.72 -27.66
C TRP A 10 23.50 32.59 -27.93
N TRP A 11 24.17 32.21 -26.84
CA TRP A 11 24.65 30.86 -26.62
C TRP A 11 23.45 29.94 -26.46
N SER A 12 23.38 28.89 -27.26
CA SER A 12 22.64 27.66 -26.91
C SER A 12 23.56 26.47 -27.07
N ALA A 13 23.53 25.67 -26.00
CA ALA A 13 24.37 24.53 -25.66
C ALA A 13 24.78 23.62 -26.82
N SER A 14 26.06 23.27 -26.84
CA SER A 14 26.56 22.03 -27.44
C SER A 14 27.21 21.20 -26.35
N CYS A 15 26.61 20.04 -26.07
CA CYS A 15 27.17 19.00 -25.24
C CYS A 15 28.49 18.52 -25.85
N ILE A 16 29.60 18.61 -25.10
CA ILE A 16 30.81 17.85 -25.42
C ILE A 16 31.31 17.21 -24.13
N ALA A 17 31.52 15.89 -24.25
CA ALA A 17 31.99 14.96 -23.25
C ALA A 17 33.16 15.52 -22.43
N VAL A 18 33.02 15.48 -21.10
CA VAL A 18 34.14 15.74 -20.19
C VAL A 18 35.03 14.51 -20.18
N VAL A 19 36.07 14.55 -21.01
CA VAL A 19 37.27 13.73 -20.86
C VAL A 19 37.92 14.12 -19.54
N ALA A 20 38.16 13.12 -18.68
CA ALA A 20 38.89 13.27 -17.44
C ALA A 20 40.29 13.84 -17.72
N CYS A 21 40.53 15.08 -17.29
CA CYS A 21 41.85 15.70 -17.27
C CYS A 21 42.37 15.67 -15.84
N SER A 22 43.16 14.65 -15.52
CA SER A 22 43.91 14.55 -14.25
C SER A 22 45.02 15.60 -14.24
N LEU A 23 44.81 16.69 -13.50
CA LEU A 23 45.87 17.60 -13.06
C LEU A 23 45.92 17.56 -11.54
N THR A 24 46.78 16.69 -11.01
CA THR A 24 47.18 16.71 -9.60
C THR A 24 48.13 17.88 -9.40
N GLN A 25 47.65 18.96 -8.80
CA GLN A 25 48.52 19.97 -8.20
C GLN A 25 48.44 19.79 -6.69
N SER A 26 49.60 19.48 -6.09
CA SER A 26 49.79 19.41 -4.65
C SER A 26 49.46 20.77 -4.03
N LEU A 27 48.57 20.76 -3.03
CA LEU A 27 48.48 21.79 -2.02
C LEU A 27 48.78 21.13 -0.67
N ASP A 28 50.07 20.89 -0.44
CA ASP A 28 50.60 20.74 0.90
C ASP A 28 50.38 22.06 1.66
N GLY A 29 49.62 22.02 2.76
CA GLY A 29 49.65 23.06 3.80
C GLY A 29 48.34 23.80 4.05
N TYR A 30 47.34 23.11 4.59
CA TYR A 30 46.41 23.75 5.53
C TYR A 30 46.22 22.82 6.72
N GLU A 31 46.98 23.07 7.79
CA GLU A 31 46.75 22.47 9.10
C GLU A 31 45.48 23.10 9.67
N GLY A 32 44.36 22.35 9.58
CA GLY A 32 43.17 22.66 10.35
C GLY A 32 43.47 22.57 11.86
N PRO A 33 42.68 23.25 12.72
CA PRO A 33 42.84 23.14 14.17
C PRO A 33 42.70 21.68 14.62
N PRO A 34 43.38 21.27 15.70
CA PRO A 34 43.40 19.89 16.14
C PRO A 34 41.97 19.44 16.49
N GLU A 35 41.45 18.50 15.71
CA GLU A 35 40.25 17.77 16.08
C GLU A 35 40.55 17.05 17.40
N GLN A 36 39.85 17.46 18.45
CA GLN A 36 39.73 16.66 19.66
C GLN A 36 39.14 15.31 19.23
N PRO A 37 39.63 14.19 19.77
CA PRO A 37 39.11 12.88 19.42
C PRO A 37 37.71 12.77 20.04
N PHE A 38 36.67 13.14 19.28
CA PHE A 38 35.32 12.69 19.59
C PHE A 38 35.26 11.20 19.26
N LYS A 39 35.79 10.40 20.19
CA LYS A 39 35.38 9.02 20.39
C LYS A 39 33.93 9.06 20.89
N ASP A 40 33.00 8.90 19.96
CA ASP A 40 31.99 7.83 20.08
C ASP A 40 31.15 7.76 18.79
N ALA A 41 31.75 7.21 17.74
CA ALA A 41 30.98 6.50 16.72
C ALA A 41 30.80 5.05 17.23
N GLY A 42 29.99 4.90 18.29
CA GLY A 42 29.87 3.66 19.04
C GLY A 42 28.51 3.52 19.71
N GLN A 43 27.53 3.01 18.97
CA GLN A 43 26.43 2.20 19.51
C GLN A 43 25.51 2.82 20.57
N ASP A 44 24.96 4.03 20.41
CA ASP A 44 23.82 4.43 21.25
C ASP A 44 22.89 5.47 20.59
N ALA A 45 22.07 5.02 19.63
CA ALA A 45 21.05 5.87 19.00
C ALA A 45 19.89 6.27 19.95
N THR A 46 19.99 5.96 21.25
CA THR A 46 19.02 6.38 22.28
C THR A 46 19.57 7.47 23.22
N GLN A 47 20.87 7.81 23.13
CA GLN A 47 21.54 8.82 23.95
C GLN A 47 21.71 10.18 23.23
N ASP A 48 21.46 10.26 21.92
CA ASP A 48 21.58 11.51 21.15
C ASP A 48 20.46 12.54 21.42
N ALA A 49 19.47 12.21 22.25
CA ALA A 49 18.44 13.17 22.67
C ALA A 49 18.90 14.07 23.83
N GLN A 50 20.09 13.83 24.41
CA GLN A 50 20.66 14.60 25.50
C GLN A 50 22.05 15.13 25.14
N ASN A 51 22.35 16.37 25.51
CA ASN A 51 23.70 16.93 25.40
C ASN A 51 24.60 16.42 26.55
N ASP A 52 25.90 16.68 26.45
CA ASP A 52 26.90 16.31 27.49
C ASP A 52 26.63 16.91 28.89
N SER A 53 25.68 17.84 29.00
CA SER A 53 25.23 18.45 30.26
C SER A 53 23.95 17.81 30.83
N GLY A 54 23.41 16.78 30.17
CA GLY A 54 22.18 16.08 30.57
C GLY A 54 20.89 16.85 30.27
N GLU A 55 20.97 17.89 29.42
CA GLU A 55 19.81 18.62 28.91
C GLU A 55 19.34 18.03 27.58
N CYS A 56 18.06 18.18 27.27
CA CYS A 56 17.52 17.73 26.00
C CYS A 56 18.04 18.59 24.84
N VAL A 57 18.38 17.97 23.71
CA VAL A 57 18.83 18.69 22.51
C VAL A 57 17.70 19.53 21.88
N LEU A 58 18.04 20.51 21.03
CA LEU A 58 17.04 21.37 20.39
C LEU A 58 15.97 20.54 19.65
N GLY A 59 14.70 20.97 19.75
CA GLY A 59 13.56 20.22 19.22
C GLY A 59 13.08 19.08 20.14
N THR A 60 13.70 18.91 21.31
CA THR A 60 13.25 17.96 22.32
C THR A 60 13.08 18.63 23.69
N LYS A 61 12.28 18.02 24.55
CA LYS A 61 11.96 18.49 25.91
C LYS A 61 12.00 17.34 26.90
N ARG A 62 12.13 17.66 28.18
CA ARG A 62 12.29 16.66 29.24
C ARG A 62 10.94 16.25 29.83
N CYS A 63 10.53 15.02 29.56
CA CYS A 63 9.28 14.45 30.07
C CYS A 63 9.54 13.11 30.76
N GLY A 64 9.15 12.99 32.04
CA GLY A 64 9.29 11.74 32.80
C GLY A 64 10.73 11.23 32.96
N GLY A 65 11.73 12.10 32.81
CA GLY A 65 13.15 11.75 32.88
C GLY A 65 13.81 11.45 31.52
N SER A 66 13.01 11.32 30.45
CA SER A 66 13.48 11.11 29.08
C SER A 66 13.32 12.39 28.25
N CYS A 67 14.11 12.51 27.18
CA CYS A 67 13.92 13.54 26.18
C CYS A 67 12.98 13.04 25.09
N VAL A 68 11.94 13.81 24.81
CA VAL A 68 10.89 13.52 23.83
C VAL A 68 10.75 14.69 22.87
N SER A 69 10.22 14.48 21.67
CA SER A 69 10.03 15.56 20.70
C SER A 69 9.10 16.66 21.26
N VAL A 70 9.40 17.92 20.95
CA VAL A 70 8.47 19.03 21.23
C VAL A 70 7.22 18.96 20.36
N ASP A 71 7.29 18.20 19.27
CA ASP A 71 6.23 17.99 18.27
C ASP A 71 5.61 16.58 18.38
N ASP A 72 5.72 15.90 19.53
CA ASP A 72 5.00 14.64 19.79
C ASP A 72 3.72 14.92 20.59
N PRO A 73 2.52 14.73 19.99
CA PRO A 73 1.24 14.96 20.64
C PRO A 73 1.03 14.12 21.91
N SER A 74 1.69 12.97 22.03
CA SER A 74 1.66 12.11 23.23
C SER A 74 2.32 12.78 24.43
N PHE A 75 3.21 13.74 24.20
CA PHE A 75 3.85 14.56 25.23
C PHE A 75 3.46 16.04 25.12
N GLY A 76 2.45 16.37 24.31
CA GLY A 76 1.96 17.72 24.05
C GLY A 76 2.83 18.51 23.09
N CYS A 77 2.30 19.64 22.61
CA CYS A 77 2.88 20.41 21.49
C CYS A 77 3.50 21.76 21.92
N THR A 78 4.01 21.83 23.16
CA THR A 78 4.76 23.02 23.63
C THR A 78 6.13 22.59 24.16
N GLY A 79 7.10 23.51 24.16
CA GLY A 79 8.46 23.22 24.62
C GLY A 79 8.60 22.95 26.13
N GLU A 80 7.59 23.28 26.92
CA GLU A 80 7.68 23.28 28.39
C GLU A 80 6.77 22.22 29.04
N THR A 81 5.66 21.84 28.38
CA THR A 81 4.68 20.91 28.96
C THR A 81 4.86 19.49 28.45
N CYS A 82 4.55 18.52 29.30
CA CYS A 82 4.58 17.10 28.98
C CYS A 82 3.19 16.45 29.00
N ALA A 83 2.15 17.27 29.11
CA ALA A 83 0.78 16.79 29.10
C ALA A 83 0.43 16.41 27.65
N PRO A 84 -0.04 15.17 27.40
CA PRO A 84 -0.53 14.77 26.09
C PRO A 84 -1.61 15.73 25.60
N CYS A 85 -1.75 15.84 24.29
CA CYS A 85 -2.84 16.60 23.70
C CYS A 85 -4.19 16.06 24.17
N ALA A 86 -5.00 16.95 24.72
CA ALA A 86 -6.38 16.65 25.08
C ALA A 86 -7.25 16.83 23.83
N VAL A 87 -7.57 15.71 23.18
CA VAL A 87 -8.51 15.64 22.06
C VAL A 87 -9.69 14.75 22.45
N ALA A 88 -10.79 14.87 21.71
CA ALA A 88 -11.97 14.04 21.92
C ALA A 88 -11.69 12.57 21.57
N ALA A 89 -12.62 11.68 21.94
CA ALA A 89 -12.44 10.24 21.75
C ALA A 89 -12.23 9.90 20.27
N HIS A 90 -11.27 9.01 20.00
CA HIS A 90 -10.91 8.54 18.66
C HIS A 90 -10.45 9.61 17.68
N VAL A 91 -10.04 10.77 18.19
CA VAL A 91 -9.44 11.84 17.39
C VAL A 91 -7.92 11.75 17.52
N GLN A 92 -7.23 11.80 16.39
CA GLN A 92 -5.79 11.96 16.33
C GLN A 92 -5.42 13.43 16.55
N ALA A 93 -4.44 13.66 17.41
CA ALA A 93 -3.86 14.98 17.64
C ALA A 93 -2.60 15.17 16.79
N VAL A 94 -2.37 16.39 16.33
CA VAL A 94 -1.13 16.83 15.68
C VAL A 94 -0.61 18.10 16.34
N CYS A 95 0.70 18.31 16.30
CA CYS A 95 1.31 19.57 16.70
C CYS A 95 1.28 20.56 15.53
N GLY A 96 0.41 21.55 15.65
CA GLY A 96 0.29 22.66 14.70
C GLY A 96 0.86 23.96 15.25
N LEU A 97 0.65 25.04 14.50
CA LEU A 97 1.19 26.37 14.84
C LEU A 97 0.62 26.92 16.16
N SER A 98 -0.58 26.48 16.54
CA SER A 98 -1.26 26.94 17.75
C SER A 98 -1.21 25.94 18.91
N GLY A 99 -0.42 24.87 18.77
CA GLY A 99 -0.27 23.80 19.77
C GLY A 99 -0.96 22.52 19.32
N CYS A 100 -1.67 21.86 20.23
CA CYS A 100 -2.41 20.64 19.94
C CYS A 100 -3.61 20.96 19.04
N GLU A 101 -3.63 20.39 17.84
CA GLU A 101 -4.71 20.53 16.87
C GLU A 101 -5.29 19.14 16.55
N PRO A 102 -6.63 18.99 16.43
CA PRO A 102 -7.22 17.74 15.95
C PRO A 102 -6.94 17.58 14.45
N GLN A 103 -6.44 16.42 14.04
CA GLN A 103 -6.09 16.14 12.64
C GLN A 103 -7.19 15.36 11.90
N GLY A 104 -7.85 14.43 12.60
CA GLY A 104 -8.82 13.50 12.01
C GLY A 104 -9.11 12.33 12.96
N CYS A 105 -9.79 11.32 12.47
CA CYS A 105 -10.14 10.14 13.24
C CYS A 105 -9.02 9.10 13.26
N GLU A 106 -8.95 8.33 14.33
CA GLU A 106 -8.18 7.08 14.38
C GLU A 106 -8.70 6.09 13.31
N ASP A 107 -7.82 5.21 12.83
CA ASP A 107 -8.21 4.16 11.88
C ASP A 107 -9.39 3.34 12.42
N GLY A 108 -10.42 3.16 11.59
CA GLY A 108 -11.64 2.45 11.97
C GLY A 108 -12.68 3.32 12.69
N PHE A 109 -12.49 4.63 12.80
CA PHE A 109 -13.48 5.55 13.32
C PHE A 109 -13.78 6.69 12.34
N ALA A 110 -14.98 7.25 12.43
CA ALA A 110 -15.42 8.41 11.66
C ALA A 110 -16.24 9.37 12.53
N SER A 111 -16.17 10.65 12.19
CA SER A 111 -17.09 11.70 12.65
C SER A 111 -18.12 11.92 11.54
N CYS A 112 -19.37 11.47 11.78
CA CYS A 112 -20.43 11.53 10.76
C CYS A 112 -21.17 12.86 10.71
N ASP A 113 -20.89 13.74 11.66
CA ASP A 113 -21.37 15.12 11.73
C ASP A 113 -20.28 16.14 11.37
N ASP A 114 -19.10 15.67 10.97
CA ASP A 114 -17.89 16.46 10.69
C ASP A 114 -17.44 17.35 11.88
N ASP A 115 -17.82 17.00 13.11
CA ASP A 115 -17.45 17.71 14.33
C ASP A 115 -16.45 16.89 15.17
N LEU A 116 -15.15 17.23 15.03
CA LEU A 116 -14.09 16.59 15.83
C LEU A 116 -14.08 17.05 17.30
N THR A 117 -14.93 18.01 17.69
CA THR A 117 -14.95 18.52 19.07
C THR A 117 -15.70 17.60 20.03
N ASN A 118 -16.65 16.81 19.52
CA ASN A 118 -17.30 15.71 20.23
C ASN A 118 -16.61 14.36 20.01
N GLY A 119 -15.86 14.20 18.91
CA GLY A 119 -15.00 13.05 18.67
C GLY A 119 -15.26 12.38 17.32
N CYS A 120 -14.74 11.17 17.17
CA CYS A 120 -15.06 10.28 16.05
C CYS A 120 -15.86 9.11 16.59
N GLU A 121 -17.15 9.35 16.82
CA GLU A 121 -18.00 8.48 17.62
C GLU A 121 -18.51 7.26 16.88
N THR A 122 -18.30 7.20 15.56
CA THR A 122 -18.82 6.13 14.72
C THR A 122 -17.74 5.11 14.40
N PRO A 123 -17.84 3.86 14.91
CA PRO A 123 -16.96 2.79 14.47
C PRO A 123 -17.30 2.40 13.03
N LEU A 124 -16.27 2.31 12.19
CA LEU A 124 -16.34 1.76 10.84
C LEU A 124 -16.22 0.23 10.85
N GLY A 125 -16.41 -0.40 9.70
CA GLY A 125 -16.38 -1.85 9.55
C GLY A 125 -17.67 -2.53 10.04
N THR A 126 -18.74 -1.76 10.23
CA THR A 126 -20.05 -2.30 10.63
C THR A 126 -20.96 -2.47 9.41
N PRO A 127 -22.07 -3.24 9.51
CA PRO A 127 -23.01 -3.38 8.40
C PRO A 127 -23.66 -2.07 7.93
N THR A 128 -23.71 -1.04 8.79
CA THR A 128 -24.29 0.28 8.47
C THR A 128 -23.26 1.33 8.13
N ASP A 129 -22.00 1.12 8.52
CA ASP A 129 -20.92 2.08 8.40
C ASP A 129 -19.65 1.33 7.98
N CYS A 130 -19.65 0.76 6.77
CA CYS A 130 -18.60 -0.19 6.39
C CYS A 130 -17.25 0.50 6.15
N SER A 131 -17.20 1.40 5.17
CA SER A 131 -16.01 2.18 4.83
C SER A 131 -16.17 3.67 5.16
N ALA A 132 -17.40 4.12 5.39
CA ALA A 132 -17.76 5.48 5.74
C ALA A 132 -19.10 5.48 6.48
N CYS A 133 -19.45 6.65 7.03
CA CYS A 133 -20.74 6.89 7.66
C CYS A 133 -21.90 6.56 6.73
N ALA A 134 -22.86 5.76 7.21
CA ALA A 134 -24.04 5.30 6.48
C ALA A 134 -23.74 4.49 5.19
N GLU A 135 -22.50 4.03 4.99
CA GLU A 135 -22.13 3.20 3.85
C GLU A 135 -22.51 1.74 4.12
N VAL A 136 -23.61 1.31 3.50
CA VAL A 136 -24.12 -0.06 3.55
C VAL A 136 -23.68 -0.81 2.30
N CYS A 137 -23.01 -1.94 2.49
CA CYS A 137 -22.62 -2.79 1.37
C CYS A 137 -23.83 -3.32 0.60
N SER A 138 -23.83 -3.08 -0.71
CA SER A 138 -24.82 -3.62 -1.64
C SER A 138 -24.14 -3.97 -2.96
N ALA A 139 -24.62 -5.03 -3.61
CA ALA A 139 -24.13 -5.47 -4.90
C ALA A 139 -25.32 -5.88 -5.79
N PRO A 140 -25.25 -5.73 -7.12
CA PRO A 140 -26.28 -6.20 -8.04
C PRO A 140 -26.47 -7.73 -8.02
N SER A 141 -25.40 -8.46 -7.72
CA SER A 141 -25.35 -9.92 -7.67
C SER A 141 -24.30 -10.38 -6.66
N GLY A 142 -24.58 -11.49 -5.95
CA GLY A 142 -23.70 -12.01 -4.91
C GLY A 142 -24.12 -11.64 -3.49
N ASP A 143 -23.65 -12.45 -2.54
CA ASP A 143 -23.74 -12.16 -1.12
C ASP A 143 -22.59 -11.20 -0.77
N VAL A 144 -22.92 -9.93 -0.54
CA VAL A 144 -21.95 -8.90 -0.15
C VAL A 144 -21.94 -8.72 1.37
N ALA A 145 -20.75 -8.49 1.94
CA ALA A 145 -20.59 -8.15 3.35
C ALA A 145 -19.52 -7.07 3.54
N CYS A 146 -19.54 -6.45 4.71
CA CYS A 146 -18.44 -5.59 5.13
C CYS A 146 -17.29 -6.43 5.68
N ASP A 147 -16.10 -6.29 5.10
CA ASP A 147 -14.87 -6.77 5.71
C ASP A 147 -14.39 -5.72 6.73
N ALA A 148 -14.67 -5.99 8.01
CA ALA A 148 -14.29 -5.09 9.11
C ALA A 148 -12.76 -4.92 9.26
N SER A 149 -11.95 -5.85 8.76
CA SER A 149 -10.48 -5.76 8.81
C SER A 149 -9.90 -4.87 7.72
N GLN A 150 -10.58 -4.81 6.57
CA GLN A 150 -10.18 -3.99 5.42
C GLN A 150 -11.01 -2.70 5.28
N LEU A 151 -12.05 -2.53 6.10
CA LEU A 151 -13.01 -1.41 6.04
C LEU A 151 -13.56 -1.19 4.62
N ARG A 152 -13.95 -2.28 3.95
CA ARG A 152 -14.51 -2.24 2.60
C ARG A 152 -15.59 -3.31 2.41
N CYS A 153 -16.46 -3.06 1.45
CA CYS A 153 -17.37 -4.07 0.96
C CYS A 153 -16.61 -5.12 0.15
N VAL A 154 -17.06 -6.37 0.26
CA VAL A 154 -16.51 -7.52 -0.45
C VAL A 154 -17.62 -8.49 -0.83
N ILE A 155 -17.49 -9.14 -1.97
CA ILE A 155 -18.33 -10.28 -2.33
C ILE A 155 -17.85 -11.50 -1.54
N GLN A 156 -18.69 -12.00 -0.64
CA GLN A 156 -18.42 -13.23 0.13
C GLN A 156 -18.67 -14.48 -0.71
N LYS A 157 -19.68 -14.41 -1.58
CA LYS A 157 -20.10 -15.54 -2.38
C LYS A 157 -20.85 -15.11 -3.62
N CYS A 158 -20.50 -15.72 -4.74
CA CYS A 158 -21.27 -15.60 -5.97
C CYS A 158 -22.36 -16.67 -6.11
N PRO A 159 -23.45 -16.35 -6.84
CA PRO A 159 -24.38 -17.37 -7.31
C PRO A 159 -23.65 -18.46 -8.09
N ALA A 160 -24.18 -19.69 -8.04
CA ALA A 160 -23.59 -20.80 -8.76
C ALA A 160 -23.49 -20.49 -10.27
N GLY A 161 -22.30 -20.68 -10.84
CA GLY A 161 -22.03 -20.39 -12.25
C GLY A 161 -21.68 -18.93 -12.56
N SER A 162 -21.45 -18.10 -11.54
CA SER A 162 -20.91 -16.74 -11.70
C SER A 162 -19.72 -16.50 -10.78
N GLY A 163 -18.83 -15.59 -11.15
CA GLY A 163 -17.69 -15.14 -10.37
C GLY A 163 -17.62 -13.62 -10.34
N ASP A 164 -16.98 -13.09 -9.29
CA ASP A 164 -16.46 -11.72 -9.20
C ASP A 164 -15.02 -11.79 -9.76
N CYS A 165 -14.84 -11.42 -11.02
CA CYS A 165 -13.58 -11.66 -11.73
C CYS A 165 -12.70 -10.42 -11.84
N ASN A 166 -13.25 -9.25 -11.54
CA ASN A 166 -12.55 -7.97 -11.46
C ASN A 166 -12.25 -7.54 -10.00
N ASP A 167 -12.71 -8.31 -9.00
CA ASP A 167 -12.62 -8.03 -7.56
C ASP A 167 -13.31 -6.69 -7.15
N ASP A 168 -14.30 -6.26 -7.94
CA ASP A 168 -15.11 -5.05 -7.72
C ASP A 168 -16.48 -5.42 -7.12
N PRO A 169 -16.68 -5.21 -5.81
CA PRO A 169 -17.96 -5.54 -5.17
C PRO A 169 -19.13 -4.66 -5.66
N SER A 170 -18.86 -3.58 -6.40
CA SER A 170 -19.89 -2.63 -6.84
C SER A 170 -20.68 -3.09 -8.07
N ASP A 171 -20.10 -3.94 -8.92
CA ASP A 171 -20.82 -4.60 -10.03
C ASP A 171 -21.16 -6.07 -9.71
N GLY A 172 -20.53 -6.64 -8.67
CA GLY A 172 -20.90 -7.92 -8.08
C GLY A 172 -20.35 -9.10 -8.88
N CYS A 173 -21.06 -10.22 -8.89
CA CYS A 173 -20.63 -11.40 -9.66
C CYS A 173 -21.02 -11.23 -11.14
N GLU A 174 -20.18 -10.50 -11.87
CA GLU A 174 -20.37 -10.01 -13.22
C GLU A 174 -20.13 -11.08 -14.29
N ASP A 175 -19.28 -12.06 -14.01
CA ASP A 175 -18.78 -12.98 -15.04
C ASP A 175 -19.39 -14.39 -14.97
N PRO A 176 -19.93 -14.92 -16.09
CA PRO A 176 -20.44 -16.28 -16.16
C PRO A 176 -19.31 -17.31 -16.25
N LEU A 177 -19.32 -18.27 -15.32
CA LEU A 177 -18.31 -19.34 -15.20
C LEU A 177 -18.58 -20.56 -16.09
N ASN A 178 -19.51 -20.44 -17.03
CA ASN A 178 -19.86 -21.48 -17.99
C ASN A 178 -19.35 -21.17 -19.41
N THR A 179 -18.49 -20.17 -19.53
CA THR A 179 -17.87 -19.76 -20.79
C THR A 179 -16.54 -20.45 -20.97
N ILE A 180 -16.05 -20.45 -22.22
CA ILE A 180 -14.76 -21.06 -22.53
C ILE A 180 -13.59 -20.31 -21.86
N ASP A 181 -13.77 -19.02 -21.56
CA ASP A 181 -12.71 -18.16 -21.02
C ASP A 181 -12.71 -18.10 -19.48
N HIS A 182 -13.79 -18.53 -18.81
CA HIS A 182 -13.96 -18.48 -17.35
C HIS A 182 -14.51 -19.81 -16.80
N CYS A 183 -14.15 -20.95 -17.38
CA CYS A 183 -14.83 -22.21 -17.07
C CYS A 183 -14.57 -22.66 -15.63
N GLY A 184 -15.57 -22.63 -14.75
CA GLY A 184 -15.46 -23.01 -13.34
C GLY A 184 -14.78 -21.99 -12.44
N ALA A 185 -13.94 -21.11 -12.99
CA ALA A 185 -13.27 -20.04 -12.28
C ALA A 185 -12.91 -18.89 -13.22
N CYS A 186 -12.75 -17.69 -12.66
CA CYS A 186 -12.32 -16.51 -13.39
C CYS A 186 -11.01 -16.75 -14.13
N SER A 187 -10.97 -16.36 -15.41
CA SER A 187 -9.81 -16.53 -16.29
C SER A 187 -9.34 -17.99 -16.49
N ASN A 188 -10.15 -18.99 -16.14
CA ASN A 188 -9.87 -20.40 -16.46
C ASN A 188 -10.25 -20.69 -17.91
N VAL A 189 -9.35 -20.33 -18.83
CA VAL A 189 -9.55 -20.52 -20.27
C VAL A 189 -9.35 -21.98 -20.65
N CYS A 190 -10.37 -22.59 -21.24
CA CYS A 190 -10.26 -23.95 -21.74
C CYS A 190 -9.34 -24.05 -22.95
N PRO A 191 -8.56 -25.14 -23.06
CA PRO A 191 -7.71 -25.37 -24.23
C PRO A 191 -8.52 -25.40 -25.53
N THR A 192 -7.87 -25.08 -26.65
CA THR A 192 -8.51 -25.12 -27.96
C THR A 192 -9.14 -26.50 -28.23
N GLY A 193 -10.42 -26.51 -28.61
CA GLY A 193 -11.16 -27.73 -28.91
C GLY A 193 -11.86 -28.36 -27.70
N PHE A 194 -11.61 -27.88 -26.48
CA PHE A 194 -12.37 -28.24 -25.30
C PHE A 194 -13.70 -27.47 -25.27
N SER A 195 -14.64 -27.94 -24.46
CA SER A 195 -15.89 -27.24 -24.14
C SER A 195 -15.98 -26.97 -22.65
N CYS A 196 -16.76 -25.98 -22.22
CA CYS A 196 -17.06 -25.80 -20.80
C CYS A 196 -18.36 -26.54 -20.46
N THR A 197 -18.31 -27.48 -19.51
CA THR A 197 -19.46 -28.30 -19.13
C THR A 197 -19.53 -28.51 -17.62
N ASP A 198 -20.74 -28.71 -17.08
CA ASP A 198 -20.96 -29.06 -15.67
C ASP A 198 -21.35 -30.54 -15.55
N PRO A 199 -20.48 -31.43 -15.02
CA PRO A 199 -20.79 -32.83 -14.77
C PRO A 199 -21.61 -33.05 -13.48
N GLY A 200 -22.03 -31.99 -12.79
CA GLY A 200 -22.85 -32.01 -11.57
C GLY A 200 -22.11 -31.56 -10.31
N ASP A 201 -20.85 -31.15 -10.43
CA ASP A 201 -20.00 -30.66 -9.35
C ASP A 201 -19.24 -29.36 -9.70
N GLY A 202 -19.72 -28.63 -10.73
CA GLY A 202 -19.16 -27.36 -11.17
C GLY A 202 -18.72 -27.38 -12.63
N PHE A 203 -18.62 -26.20 -13.25
CA PHE A 203 -18.14 -26.07 -14.63
C PHE A 203 -16.65 -26.42 -14.72
N LYS A 204 -16.30 -27.24 -15.73
CA LYS A 204 -14.92 -27.68 -16.00
C LYS A 204 -14.69 -27.78 -17.50
N CYS A 205 -13.43 -27.61 -17.90
CA CYS A 205 -13.05 -27.80 -19.30
C CYS A 205 -13.10 -29.28 -19.66
N ALA A 206 -14.02 -29.64 -20.55
CA ALA A 206 -14.22 -30.99 -21.03
C ALA A 206 -13.43 -31.29 -22.30
N CYS A 207 -12.71 -32.40 -22.27
CA CYS A 207 -11.96 -32.89 -23.42
C CYS A 207 -12.89 -33.44 -24.52
N PRO A 208 -12.58 -33.18 -25.81
CA PRO A 208 -13.31 -33.77 -26.91
C PRO A 208 -12.97 -35.26 -27.11
N ASP A 209 -11.70 -35.62 -26.89
CA ASP A 209 -11.14 -36.95 -27.08
C ASP A 209 -9.80 -37.12 -26.35
N ASN A 210 -9.20 -38.31 -26.44
CA ASN A 210 -7.90 -38.62 -25.83
C ASN A 210 -6.74 -37.76 -26.39
N ALA A 211 -6.87 -37.20 -27.59
CA ALA A 211 -5.83 -36.35 -28.16
C ALA A 211 -5.83 -34.96 -27.49
N GLY A 212 -7.01 -34.45 -27.12
CA GLY A 212 -7.14 -33.20 -26.34
C GLY A 212 -6.45 -33.26 -24.98
N CYS A 213 -6.44 -34.42 -24.33
CA CYS A 213 -5.83 -34.62 -23.01
C CYS A 213 -4.31 -34.76 -23.00
N ASN A 214 -3.62 -34.51 -24.12
CA ASN A 214 -2.19 -34.76 -24.24
C ASN A 214 -1.47 -33.72 -25.10
N ALA A 215 -0.63 -32.91 -24.47
CA ALA A 215 0.57 -32.38 -25.10
C ALA A 215 1.77 -33.37 -25.04
N GLY A 216 1.54 -34.65 -24.72
CA GLY A 216 2.61 -35.66 -24.65
C GLY A 216 2.29 -36.96 -23.89
N SER A 217 1.59 -37.88 -24.55
CA SER A 217 1.63 -39.35 -24.40
C SER A 217 0.71 -40.14 -23.43
N ASP A 218 0.24 -39.65 -22.27
CA ASP A 218 -0.43 -40.54 -21.28
C ASP A 218 -1.83 -40.12 -20.77
N GLY A 219 -2.41 -39.00 -21.24
CA GLY A 219 -3.79 -38.61 -20.97
C GLY A 219 -4.87 -39.35 -21.78
N SER A 220 -5.93 -39.78 -21.10
CA SER A 220 -7.17 -40.34 -21.68
C SER A 220 -8.36 -39.47 -21.31
N CYS A 221 -9.26 -39.22 -22.26
CA CYS A 221 -10.50 -38.51 -22.02
C CYS A 221 -11.57 -39.49 -21.53
N VAL A 222 -11.92 -39.42 -20.25
CA VAL A 222 -12.91 -40.30 -19.61
C VAL A 222 -14.05 -39.43 -19.10
N GLN A 223 -15.24 -39.60 -19.69
CA GLN A 223 -16.44 -38.81 -19.34
C GLN A 223 -16.23 -37.29 -19.44
N GLY A 224 -15.46 -36.84 -20.44
CA GLY A 224 -15.13 -35.43 -20.64
C GLY A 224 -14.03 -34.91 -19.72
N LEU A 225 -13.46 -35.72 -18.81
CA LEU A 225 -12.35 -35.32 -17.96
C LEU A 225 -11.05 -35.99 -18.41
N CYS A 226 -9.94 -35.25 -18.37
CA CYS A 226 -8.63 -35.80 -18.65
C CYS A 226 -8.11 -36.61 -17.46
N VAL A 227 -7.91 -37.91 -17.67
CA VAL A 227 -7.33 -38.84 -16.70
C VAL A 227 -5.93 -39.24 -17.18
N CYS A 228 -4.92 -39.07 -16.32
CA CYS A 228 -3.52 -39.30 -16.66
C CYS A 228 -2.86 -40.28 -15.69
N GLY A 229 -2.00 -41.17 -16.20
CA GLY A 229 -1.46 -42.32 -15.48
C GLY A 229 -0.15 -42.11 -14.66
N GLY A 230 0.28 -40.89 -14.34
CA GLY A 230 1.58 -40.65 -13.65
C GLY A 230 1.96 -39.18 -13.39
N THR A 231 3.16 -38.92 -12.84
CA THR A 231 3.65 -37.73 -12.06
C THR A 231 3.58 -36.33 -12.70
N THR A 232 2.94 -36.16 -13.86
CA THR A 232 2.80 -34.87 -14.53
C THR A 232 1.34 -34.46 -14.49
N LEU A 233 1.06 -33.30 -13.86
CA LEU A 233 -0.27 -32.72 -13.80
C LEU A 233 -0.84 -32.55 -15.22
N CYS A 234 -2.05 -33.08 -15.43
CA CYS A 234 -2.87 -32.77 -16.59
C CYS A 234 -3.70 -31.53 -16.26
N ASP A 235 -3.07 -30.36 -16.35
CA ASP A 235 -3.72 -29.05 -16.11
C ASP A 235 -4.66 -28.64 -17.25
N ALA A 236 -5.41 -29.59 -17.82
CA ALA A 236 -6.45 -29.35 -18.81
C ALA A 236 -7.76 -29.92 -18.28
N GLY A 237 -8.45 -29.13 -17.43
CA GLY A 237 -9.79 -29.43 -16.93
C GLY A 237 -9.93 -29.59 -15.41
N GLN A 238 -9.39 -28.64 -14.63
CA GLN A 238 -9.87 -28.44 -13.25
C GLN A 238 -11.22 -27.73 -13.26
#